data_AF-A0A9C7UJV7-F1
#
_entry.id   AF-A0A9C7UJV7-F1
#
_cell.length_a   1.000
_cell.length_b   1.000
_cell.length_c   1.000
_cell.angle_alpha   90.00
_cell.angle_beta   90.00
_cell.angle_gamma   90.00
#
_symmetry.space_group_name_H-M   'P 1'
#
loop_
_entity.id
_entity.type
_entity.pdbx_description
1 polymer ?
#
loop_
_entity_poly.entity_id
_entity_poly.type
_entity_poly.pdbx_seq_one_letter_code
_entity_poly.pdbx_strand_id
1 'polypeptide(L)'
;MESMVLVSDETVEWNCNWKTSVDIFQRPITCVAFIPESEYLADDVNVQMDLYGPHSRFIAPMYIPSPRKIGEDKALNQTMVEYLKSEGFPVESLRVT
;
A
#
# COMPACT_ATOMS: atom_id res chain seq x y z
N MET A 1 14.05 23.34 -20.50
CA MET A 1 13.98 22.24 -19.51
C MET A 1 14.60 22.78 -18.25
N GLU A 2 13.81 23.01 -17.21
CA GLU A 2 14.33 23.60 -15.96
C GLU A 2 15.22 22.58 -15.23
N SER A 3 16.40 23.02 -14.80
CA SER A 3 17.34 22.19 -14.04
C SER A 3 16.96 22.21 -12.56
N MET A 4 16.57 21.06 -12.02
CA MET A 4 16.37 20.92 -10.57
C MET A 4 17.74 20.91 -9.86
N VAL A 5 17.85 21.66 -8.77
CA VAL A 5 19.04 21.71 -7.90
C VAL A 5 18.65 21.18 -6.53
N LEU A 6 19.43 20.23 -6.00
CA LEU A 6 19.27 19.74 -4.64
C LEU A 6 19.60 20.87 -3.64
N VAL A 7 18.62 21.31 -2.87
CA VAL A 7 18.77 22.45 -1.94
C VAL A 7 19.21 21.98 -0.54
N SER A 8 18.86 20.76 -0.14
CA SER A 8 19.20 20.20 1.17
C SER A 8 19.11 18.67 1.12
N ASP A 9 20.08 18.02 1.76
CA ASP A 9 20.14 16.58 2.02
C ASP A 9 20.76 16.41 3.41
N GLU A 10 19.99 15.85 4.35
CA GLU A 10 20.35 15.79 5.76
C GLU A 10 20.25 14.34 6.26
N THR A 11 21.26 13.91 7.02
CA THR A 11 21.26 12.62 7.71
C THR A 11 21.26 12.87 9.21
N VAL A 12 20.25 12.37 9.92
CA VAL A 12 20.10 12.58 11.36
C VAL A 12 20.17 11.24 12.09
N GLU A 13 21.04 11.14 13.08
CA GLU A 13 21.07 10.00 14.01
C GLU A 13 20.01 10.21 15.08
N TRP A 14 19.00 9.34 15.10
CA TRP A 14 17.97 9.37 16.13
C TRP A 14 18.20 8.22 17.11
N ASN A 15 18.26 8.53 18.40
CA ASN A 15 18.54 7.57 19.47
C ASN A 15 17.28 6.80 19.91
N CYS A 16 16.54 6.29 18.93
CA CYS A 16 15.38 5.43 19.09
C CYS A 16 15.43 4.39 17.97
N ASN A 17 14.67 3.30 18.10
CA ASN A 17 14.57 2.32 17.02
C ASN A 17 14.07 3.05 15.76
N TRP A 18 14.96 3.31 14.79
CA TRP A 18 14.66 4.06 13.55
C TRP A 18 13.43 3.52 12.82
N LYS A 19 13.09 2.24 13.04
CA LYS A 19 11.85 1.62 12.59
C LYS A 19 10.61 2.40 13.09
N THR A 20 10.57 2.77 14.37
CA THR A 20 9.43 3.50 14.97
C THR A 20 9.19 4.89 14.35
N SER A 21 10.23 5.58 13.87
CA SER A 21 10.09 6.93 13.29
C SER A 21 9.61 6.93 11.84
N VAL A 22 9.89 5.87 11.08
CA VAL A 22 9.55 5.78 9.64
C VAL A 22 8.28 4.94 9.41
N ASP A 23 7.88 4.10 10.38
CA ASP A 23 6.67 3.30 10.28
C ASP A 23 5.39 4.15 10.12
N ILE A 24 5.36 5.38 10.67
CA ILE A 24 4.22 6.29 10.47
C ILE A 24 4.06 6.75 9.01
N PHE A 25 5.17 6.77 8.25
CA PHE A 25 5.19 7.11 6.83
C PHE A 25 5.05 5.87 5.92
N GLN A 26 5.03 4.66 6.49
CA GLN A 26 4.74 3.46 5.72
C GLN A 26 3.26 3.40 5.41
N ARG A 27 2.98 3.92 4.22
CA ARG A 27 1.65 4.03 3.64
C ARG A 27 0.75 2.80 3.81
N PRO A 28 1.22 1.53 3.69
CA PRO A 28 0.29 0.41 3.76
C PRO A 28 -0.46 0.34 5.10
N ILE A 29 0.24 0.60 6.21
CA ILE A 29 -0.31 0.44 7.56
C ILE A 29 -1.07 1.70 7.99
N THR A 30 -0.62 2.88 7.56
CA THR A 30 -1.24 4.15 7.97
C THR A 30 -2.29 4.68 6.99
N CYS A 31 -2.28 4.29 5.71
CA CYS A 31 -3.28 4.75 4.75
C CYS A 31 -4.69 4.37 5.16
N VAL A 32 -4.93 3.23 5.80
CA VAL A 32 -6.28 2.85 6.23
C VAL A 32 -6.85 3.78 7.30
N ALA A 33 -5.99 4.42 8.11
CA ALA A 33 -6.42 5.37 9.12
C ALA A 33 -6.78 6.75 8.53
N PHE A 34 -6.14 7.14 7.42
CA PHE A 34 -6.35 8.44 6.78
C PHE A 34 -7.24 8.38 5.53
N ILE A 35 -7.31 7.22 4.88
CA ILE A 35 -8.00 6.93 3.62
C ILE A 35 -8.63 5.53 3.74
N PRO A 36 -9.75 5.38 4.49
CA PRO A 36 -10.41 4.09 4.68
C PRO A 36 -10.81 3.40 3.37
N GLU A 37 -11.02 4.17 2.30
CA GLU A 37 -11.35 3.67 0.96
C GLU A 37 -10.22 2.83 0.35
N SER A 38 -8.97 3.01 0.82
CA SER A 38 -7.82 2.23 0.35
C SER A 38 -7.95 0.74 0.66
N GLU A 39 -8.69 0.35 1.70
CA GLU A 39 -8.94 -1.05 2.08
C GLU A 39 -9.69 -1.83 0.99
N TYR A 40 -10.39 -1.15 0.08
CA TYR A 40 -11.10 -1.80 -1.03
C TYR A 40 -10.19 -2.13 -2.21
N LEU A 41 -8.98 -1.57 -2.26
CA LEU A 41 -8.09 -1.64 -3.41
C LEU A 41 -6.70 -2.20 -3.08
N ALA A 42 -6.26 -2.13 -1.83
CA ALA A 42 -4.94 -2.61 -1.41
C ALA A 42 -5.01 -3.33 -0.07
N ASP A 43 -4.17 -4.36 0.08
CA ASP A 43 -4.05 -5.14 1.30
C ASP A 43 -3.11 -4.39 2.26
N ASP A 44 -3.64 -4.02 3.41
CA ASP A 44 -2.93 -3.34 4.49
C ASP A 44 -2.46 -4.30 5.60
N VAL A 45 -2.95 -5.54 5.59
CA VAL A 45 -2.70 -6.56 6.62
C VAL A 45 -1.53 -7.45 6.23
N ASN A 46 -1.54 -8.01 5.02
CA ASN A 46 -0.53 -8.98 4.58
C ASN A 46 0.57 -8.33 3.75
N VAL A 47 1.11 -7.23 4.26
CA VAL A 47 2.17 -6.47 3.59
C VAL A 47 3.51 -7.15 3.84
N GLN A 48 4.24 -7.48 2.78
CA GLN A 48 5.60 -8.02 2.95
C GLN A 48 6.53 -6.90 3.43
N MET A 49 7.14 -7.12 4.59
CA MET A 49 8.15 -6.24 5.17
C MET A 49 9.50 -6.94 5.19
N ASP A 50 10.44 -6.43 4.38
CA ASP A 50 11.83 -6.89 4.39
C ASP A 50 12.71 -5.88 5.13
N LEU A 51 13.64 -6.38 5.94
CA LEU A 51 14.62 -5.58 6.68
C LEU A 51 16.03 -5.81 6.12
N TYR A 52 16.64 -4.74 5.59
CA TYR A 52 17.98 -4.71 5.03
C TYR A 52 18.89 -3.82 5.89
N GLY A 53 19.20 -4.27 7.12
CA GLY A 53 20.04 -3.51 8.05
C GLY A 53 19.39 -2.17 8.42
N PRO A 54 19.93 -1.01 7.98
CA PRO A 54 19.32 0.30 8.20
C PRO A 54 18.16 0.64 7.25
N HIS A 55 17.91 -0.19 6.23
CA HIS A 55 16.82 0.03 5.27
C HIS A 55 15.69 -0.97 5.48
N SER A 56 14.46 -0.56 5.14
CA SER A 56 13.29 -1.43 5.09
C SER A 56 12.60 -1.30 3.74
N ARG A 57 11.95 -2.37 3.31
CA ARG A 57 11.13 -2.41 2.10
C ARG A 57 9.75 -2.95 2.44
N PHE A 58 8.72 -2.27 1.94
CA PHE A 58 7.33 -2.71 2.05
C PHE A 58 6.80 -2.96 0.65
N ILE A 59 6.28 -4.16 0.42
CA ILE A 59 5.60 -4.51 -0.82
C ILE A 59 4.11 -4.61 -0.51
N ALA A 60 3.37 -3.57 -0.91
CA ALA A 60 1.93 -3.51 -0.76
C ALA A 60 1.25 -4.24 -1.92
N PRO A 61 0.43 -5.28 -1.65
CA PRO A 61 -0.37 -5.91 -2.69
C PRO A 61 -1.46 -4.95 -3.16
N MET A 62 -1.36 -4.52 -4.42
CA MET A 62 -2.39 -3.70 -5.08
C MET A 62 -3.39 -4.60 -5.80
N TYR A 63 -4.64 -4.15 -5.90
CA TYR A 63 -5.76 -4.91 -6.47
C TYR A 63 -6.11 -6.19 -5.71
N ILE A 64 -5.75 -6.21 -4.43
CA ILE A 64 -6.16 -7.22 -3.47
C ILE A 64 -6.76 -6.42 -2.31
N PRO A 65 -8.07 -6.49 -2.06
CA PRO A 65 -8.65 -5.77 -0.93
C PRO A 65 -8.04 -6.25 0.39
N SER A 66 -8.12 -5.40 1.41
CA SER A 66 -7.83 -5.79 2.78
C SER A 66 -8.62 -7.06 3.13
N PRO A 67 -8.03 -8.03 3.85
CA PRO A 67 -8.74 -9.19 4.40
C PRO A 67 -9.97 -8.82 5.22
N ARG A 68 -10.04 -7.58 5.72
CA ARG A 68 -11.21 -7.06 6.46
C ARG A 68 -12.41 -6.73 5.56
N LYS A 69 -12.22 -6.66 4.24
CA LYS A 69 -13.23 -6.30 3.22
C LYS A 69 -13.52 -7.41 2.22
N ILE A 70 -12.95 -8.60 2.41
CA ILE A 70 -13.18 -9.78 1.57
C ILE A 70 -14.25 -10.67 2.22
N GLY A 71 -15.30 -11.01 1.47
CA GLY A 71 -16.33 -11.97 1.89
C GLY A 71 -15.86 -13.43 1.75
N GLU A 72 -16.60 -14.37 2.33
CA GLU A 72 -16.26 -15.81 2.27
C GLU A 72 -16.15 -16.36 0.84
N ASP A 73 -16.89 -15.77 -0.10
CA ASP A 73 -16.92 -16.12 -1.51
C ASP A 73 -15.72 -15.57 -2.32
N LYS A 74 -14.88 -14.74 -1.69
CA LYS A 74 -13.77 -14.01 -2.32
C LYS A 74 -14.19 -13.26 -3.59
N ALA A 75 -15.44 -12.79 -3.64
CA ALA A 75 -15.92 -11.98 -4.75
C ALA A 75 -15.21 -10.61 -4.78
N LEU A 76 -15.00 -10.08 -5.99
CA LEU A 76 -14.49 -8.73 -6.16
C LEU A 76 -15.52 -7.72 -5.64
N ASN A 77 -15.06 -6.74 -4.85
CA ASN A 77 -15.94 -5.65 -4.43
C ASN A 77 -16.31 -4.75 -5.62
N GLN A 78 -17.41 -4.00 -5.48
CA GLN A 78 -17.94 -3.17 -6.55
C GLN A 78 -16.93 -2.11 -7.03
N THR A 79 -16.17 -1.51 -6.10
CA THR A 79 -15.15 -0.50 -6.41
C THR A 79 -14.07 -1.04 -7.34
N MET A 80 -13.58 -2.25 -7.09
CA MET A 80 -12.64 -2.94 -7.96
C MET A 80 -13.25 -3.30 -9.31
N VAL A 81 -14.51 -3.74 -9.33
CA VAL A 81 -15.20 -4.08 -10.58
C VAL A 81 -15.29 -2.85 -11.48
N GLU A 82 -15.65 -1.70 -10.92
CA GLU A 82 -15.74 -0.44 -11.64
C GLU A 82 -14.38 0.05 -12.12
N TYR A 83 -13.35 0.00 -11.26
CA TYR A 83 -11.99 0.37 -11.61
C TYR A 83 -11.41 -0.52 -12.72
N LEU A 84 -11.54 -1.84 -12.60
CA LEU A 84 -11.03 -2.77 -13.61
C LEU A 84 -11.75 -2.59 -14.95
N LYS A 85 -13.05 -2.27 -14.94
CA LYS A 85 -13.80 -1.91 -16.16
C LYS A 85 -13.30 -0.61 -16.78
N SER A 86 -13.00 0.42 -15.98
CA SER A 86 -12.47 1.68 -16.53
C SER A 86 -11.12 1.52 -17.19
N GLU A 87 -10.29 0.61 -16.66
CA GLU A 87 -8.98 0.26 -17.23
C GLU A 87 -9.06 -0.79 -18.37
N GLY A 88 -10.26 -1.29 -18.70
CA GLY A 88 -10.49 -2.20 -19.83
C GLY A 88 -10.26 -3.69 -19.55
N PHE A 89 -10.23 -4.12 -18.28
CA PHE A 89 -10.04 -5.53 -17.91
C PHE A 89 -11.36 -6.35 -17.95
N PRO A 90 -11.29 -7.64 -18.33
CA PRO A 90 -12.45 -8.55 -18.36
C PRO A 90 -12.78 -9.10 -16.96
N VAL A 91 -13.57 -8.34 -16.20
CA VAL A 91 -13.82 -8.58 -14.76
C VAL A 91 -14.56 -9.88 -14.46
N GLU A 92 -15.38 -10.40 -15.38
CA GLU A 92 -16.19 -11.61 -15.20
C GLU A 92 -15.35 -12.88 -14.91
N SER A 93 -14.10 -12.88 -15.39
CA SER A 93 -13.15 -13.99 -15.25
C SER A 93 -12.22 -13.87 -14.03
N LEU A 94 -12.22 -12.72 -13.35
CA LEU A 94 -11.30 -12.43 -12.26
C LEU A 94 -11.88 -12.86 -10.90
N ARG A 95 -11.00 -13.38 -10.05
CA ARG A 95 -11.28 -13.78 -8.67
C ARG A 95 -10.15 -13.27 -7.78
N VAL A 96 -10.47 -12.89 -6.55
CA VAL A 96 -9.46 -12.58 -5.53
C VAL A 96 -8.85 -13.91 -5.09
N THR A 97 -7.54 -14.09 -5.31
CA THR A 97 -6.81 -15.32 -4.92
C THR A 97 -6.45 -15.28 -3.44
#